data_AF-A0AA37L229-F1
#
_entry.id   AF-A0AA37L229-F1
#
_cell.length_a   1.000
_cell.length_b   1.000
_cell.length_c   1.000
_cell.angle_alpha   90.00
_cell.angle_beta   90.00
_cell.angle_gamma   90.00
#
_symmetry.space_group_name_H-M   'P 1'
#
loop_
_entity.id
_entity.type
_entity.pdbx_description
1 polymer ?
#
loop_
_entity_poly.entity_id
_entity_poly.type
_entity_poly.pdbx_seq_one_letter_code
_entity_poly.pdbx_strand_id
1 'polypeptide(L)'
;MDAYALAFFHEGLGHAGREPSPFNGANAFDILLMFHKGGVNVQSLLAHWLNDERQSAVLRYAEAGYWDFWGKNEIQNAFAEDQPEFCEAMKAWMLEPGNRQRFAQKILALDTSAMAQPAHCTCGNCTGPRQIVEAVFDWVSE
;
A
#
# COMPACT_ATOMS: atom_id res chain seq x y z
N MET A 1 17.44 4.85 -14.58
CA MET A 1 16.45 5.89 -14.23
C MET A 1 15.80 5.62 -12.87
N ASP A 2 16.22 4.58 -12.14
CA ASP A 2 15.49 4.06 -10.98
C ASP A 2 15.78 4.78 -9.65
N ALA A 3 16.91 5.49 -9.53
CA ALA A 3 17.29 6.14 -8.27
C ALA A 3 16.31 7.24 -7.84
N TYR A 4 15.79 8.02 -8.79
CA TYR A 4 14.77 9.04 -8.51
C TYR A 4 13.44 8.39 -8.09
N ALA A 5 12.97 7.39 -8.84
CA ALA A 5 11.73 6.70 -8.53
C ALA A 5 11.78 6.04 -7.15
N LEU A 6 12.91 5.41 -6.82
CA LEU A 6 13.15 4.83 -5.50
C LEU A 6 13.13 5.90 -4.39
N ALA A 7 13.86 7.01 -4.56
CA ALA A 7 13.89 8.08 -3.57
C ALA A 7 12.52 8.71 -3.35
N PHE A 8 11.79 8.99 -4.44
CA PHE A 8 10.44 9.52 -4.38
C PHE A 8 9.47 8.56 -3.68
N PHE A 9 9.52 7.28 -4.04
CA PHE A 9 8.66 6.27 -3.46
C PHE A 9 8.96 6.06 -1.98
N HIS A 10 10.23 5.93 -1.61
CA HIS A 10 10.69 5.87 -0.22
C HIS A 10 10.22 7.07 0.60
N GLU A 11 10.34 8.29 0.07
CA GLU A 11 9.88 9.49 0.78
C GLU A 11 8.35 9.46 1.00
N GLY A 12 7.58 9.08 -0.03
CA GLY A 12 6.12 8.97 0.08
C GLY A 12 5.66 7.87 1.06
N LEU A 13 6.36 6.74 1.13
CA LEU A 13 6.13 5.69 2.14
C LEU A 13 6.41 6.18 3.57
N GLY A 14 7.40 7.06 3.73
CA GLY A 14 7.79 7.64 5.02
C GLY A 14 6.82 8.68 5.57
N HIS A 15 5.88 9.14 4.75
CA HIS A 15 5.07 10.30 5.08
C HIS A 15 3.90 9.96 6.00
N ALA A 16 3.94 10.47 7.24
CA ALA A 16 2.94 10.21 8.30
C ALA A 16 2.19 11.48 8.79
N GLY A 17 2.32 12.63 8.10
CA GLY A 17 2.00 13.95 8.64
C GLY A 17 0.90 14.75 7.95
N ARG A 18 0.78 16.03 8.37
CA ARG A 18 -0.08 17.09 7.78
C ARG A 18 0.58 17.86 6.64
N GLU A 19 1.83 17.54 6.33
CA GLU A 19 2.59 18.18 5.27
C GLU A 19 2.18 17.62 3.90
N PRO A 20 2.48 18.30 2.79
CA PRO A 20 2.22 17.76 1.46
C PRO A 20 3.02 16.47 1.25
N SER A 21 2.34 15.35 1.09
CA SER A 21 2.95 14.07 0.71
C SER A 21 3.40 14.10 -0.76
N PRO A 22 4.56 13.49 -1.10
CA PRO A 22 4.93 13.26 -2.51
C PRO A 22 3.85 12.53 -3.30
N PHE A 23 3.07 11.65 -2.65
CA PHE A 23 1.98 10.93 -3.32
C PHE A 23 0.77 11.82 -3.63
N ASN A 24 0.69 13.02 -3.04
CA ASN A 24 -0.33 14.03 -3.34
C ASN A 24 -1.79 13.49 -3.33
N GLY A 25 -2.10 12.62 -2.36
CA GLY A 25 -3.42 12.00 -2.22
C GLY A 25 -3.65 10.72 -3.04
N ALA A 26 -2.75 10.36 -3.95
CA ALA A 26 -2.75 9.04 -4.58
C ALA A 26 -2.28 7.97 -3.57
N ASN A 27 -2.74 6.73 -3.74
CA ASN A 27 -2.27 5.62 -2.92
C ASN A 27 -0.94 5.06 -3.48
N ALA A 28 -0.28 4.19 -2.72
CA ALA A 28 1.03 3.65 -3.11
C ALA A 28 0.98 2.78 -4.39
N PHE A 29 -0.11 2.07 -4.66
CA PHE A 29 -0.26 1.27 -5.88
C PHE A 29 -0.44 2.15 -7.12
N ASP A 30 -1.15 3.27 -7.00
CA ASP A 30 -1.27 4.27 -8.08
C ASP A 30 0.11 4.81 -8.48
N ILE A 31 0.97 5.08 -7.50
CA ILE A 31 2.33 5.59 -7.74
C ILE A 31 3.20 4.52 -8.40
N LEU A 32 3.08 3.26 -7.98
CA LEU A 32 3.77 2.15 -8.63
C LEU A 32 3.31 1.99 -10.09
N LEU A 33 2.00 2.10 -10.36
CA LEU A 33 1.45 2.07 -11.71
C LEU A 33 1.97 3.23 -12.57
N MET A 34 2.00 4.45 -12.02
CA MET A 34 2.57 5.62 -12.70
C MET A 34 4.01 5.37 -13.12
N PHE A 35 4.84 4.83 -12.22
CA PHE A 35 6.23 4.51 -12.51
C PHE A 35 6.36 3.37 -13.53
N HIS A 36 5.53 2.33 -13.44
CA HIS A 36 5.49 1.27 -14.43
C HIS A 36 5.18 1.81 -15.83
N LYS A 37 4.16 2.66 -15.97
CA LYS A 37 3.82 3.32 -17.24
C LYS A 37 4.96 4.22 -17.74
N GLY A 38 5.76 4.77 -16.85
CA GLY A 38 6.99 5.51 -17.14
C GLY A 38 8.20 4.63 -17.49
N GLY A 39 8.05 3.30 -17.54
CA GLY A 39 9.14 2.36 -17.86
C GLY A 39 10.08 2.03 -16.69
N VAL A 40 9.71 2.38 -15.46
CA VAL A 40 10.48 2.05 -14.26
C VAL A 40 10.19 0.61 -13.83
N ASN A 41 11.22 -0.12 -13.42
CA ASN A 41 11.05 -1.46 -12.87
C ASN A 41 10.48 -1.41 -11.45
N VAL A 42 9.19 -1.71 -11.32
CA VAL A 42 8.49 -1.69 -10.02
C VAL A 42 8.99 -2.75 -9.03
N GLN A 43 9.63 -3.82 -9.48
CA GLN A 43 10.13 -4.88 -8.58
C GLN A 43 11.15 -4.36 -7.57
N SER A 44 12.01 -3.42 -7.96
CA SER A 44 12.96 -2.80 -7.03
C SER A 44 12.27 -1.91 -5.99
N LEU A 45 11.17 -1.25 -6.36
CA LEU A 45 10.36 -0.44 -5.45
C LEU A 45 9.59 -1.32 -4.46
N LEU A 46 9.03 -2.43 -4.95
CA LEU A 46 8.35 -3.44 -4.13
C LEU A 46 9.30 -4.12 -3.14
N ALA A 47 10.51 -4.50 -3.59
CA ALA A 47 11.54 -5.04 -2.73
C ALA A 47 11.98 -4.04 -1.66
N HIS A 48 12.09 -2.75 -2.02
CA HIS A 48 12.40 -1.70 -1.04
C HIS A 48 11.29 -1.55 0.00
N TRP A 49 10.04 -1.47 -0.43
CA TRP A 49 8.89 -1.34 0.45
C TRP A 49 8.76 -2.53 1.42
N LEU A 50 8.99 -3.75 0.93
CA LEU A 50 8.98 -4.94 1.76
C LEU A 50 10.00 -4.86 2.91
N ASN A 51 11.12 -4.18 2.72
CA ASN A 51 12.18 -4.03 3.72
C ASN A 51 12.07 -2.71 4.52
N ASP A 52 11.05 -1.89 4.26
CA ASP A 52 10.82 -0.65 4.98
C ASP A 52 10.11 -0.96 6.31
N GLU A 53 10.75 -0.61 7.42
CA GLU A 53 10.26 -0.90 8.78
C GLU A 53 9.50 0.27 9.41
N ARG A 54 9.36 1.39 8.69
CA ARG A 54 8.62 2.54 9.21
C ARG A 54 7.13 2.21 9.29
N GLN A 55 6.48 2.56 10.39
CA GLN A 55 5.04 2.34 10.58
C GLN A 55 4.20 2.97 9.46
N SER A 56 4.60 4.13 8.94
CA SER A 56 3.95 4.78 7.80
C SER A 56 3.96 3.91 6.54
N ALA A 57 5.05 3.20 6.25
CA ALA A 57 5.14 2.32 5.09
C ALA A 57 4.19 1.12 5.21
N VAL A 58 4.04 0.58 6.43
CA VAL A 58 3.08 -0.49 6.73
C VAL A 58 1.64 0.02 6.58
N LEU A 59 1.36 1.24 7.05
CA LEU A 59 0.06 1.88 6.87
C LEU A 59 -0.29 2.09 5.40
N ARG A 60 0.67 2.50 4.57
CA ARG A 60 0.48 2.62 3.11
C ARG A 60 0.14 1.28 2.48
N TYR A 61 0.72 0.19 2.98
CA TYR A 61 0.43 -1.15 2.47
C TYR A 61 -1.02 -1.54 2.79
N ALA A 62 -1.44 -1.32 4.03
CA ALA A 62 -2.82 -1.57 4.44
C ALA A 62 -3.82 -0.70 3.66
N GLU A 63 -3.54 0.60 3.51
CA GLU A 63 -4.39 1.54 2.77
C GLU A 63 -4.52 1.13 1.28
N ALA A 64 -3.40 0.96 0.57
CA ALA A 64 -3.44 0.61 -0.84
C ALA A 64 -4.05 -0.78 -1.07
N GLY A 65 -3.69 -1.76 -0.24
CA GLY A 65 -4.23 -3.12 -0.33
C GLY A 65 -5.74 -3.18 -0.10
N TYR A 66 -6.25 -2.45 0.90
CA TYR A 66 -7.68 -2.42 1.23
C TYR A 66 -8.51 -1.86 0.09
N TRP A 67 -8.09 -0.73 -0.50
CA TRP A 67 -8.86 -0.08 -1.55
C TRP A 67 -8.72 -0.75 -2.92
N ASP A 68 -7.51 -1.20 -3.25
CA ASP A 68 -7.19 -1.56 -4.63
C ASP A 68 -6.87 -3.03 -4.87
N PHE A 69 -6.87 -3.91 -3.87
CA PHE A 69 -6.50 -5.32 -4.10
C PHE A 69 -7.37 -6.35 -3.38
N TRP A 70 -7.40 -6.34 -2.05
CA TRP A 70 -7.89 -7.49 -1.27
C TRP A 70 -9.36 -7.84 -1.50
N GLY A 71 -10.20 -6.87 -1.87
CA GLY A 71 -11.61 -7.13 -2.17
C GLY A 71 -11.85 -8.09 -3.34
N LYS A 72 -10.89 -8.21 -4.29
CA LYS A 72 -11.00 -9.11 -5.46
C LYS A 72 -9.73 -9.91 -5.76
N ASN A 73 -8.67 -9.75 -4.96
CA ASN A 73 -7.33 -10.28 -5.23
C ASN A 73 -6.75 -9.84 -6.59
N GLU A 74 -7.14 -8.64 -7.04
CA GLU A 74 -6.76 -8.04 -8.33
C GLU A 74 -6.73 -6.52 -8.20
N ILE A 75 -5.83 -5.86 -8.95
CA ILE A 75 -5.72 -4.40 -8.95
C ILE A 75 -7.01 -3.77 -9.49
N GLN A 76 -7.65 -2.94 -8.67
CA GLN A 76 -8.94 -2.31 -8.98
C GLN A 76 -8.81 -0.94 -9.67
N ASN A 77 -7.60 -0.42 -9.81
CA ASN A 77 -7.36 0.85 -10.48
C ASN A 77 -7.74 0.75 -11.98
N ALA A 78 -8.69 1.58 -12.43
CA ALA A 78 -9.19 1.60 -13.81
C ALA A 78 -8.11 1.90 -14.87
N PHE A 79 -7.04 2.61 -14.49
CA PHE A 79 -5.90 2.88 -15.36
C PHE A 79 -4.92 1.70 -15.44
N ALA A 80 -5.15 0.59 -14.72
CA ALA A 80 -4.31 -0.61 -14.80
C ALA A 80 -4.83 -1.64 -15.83
N GLU A 81 -6.04 -1.45 -16.39
CA GLU A 81 -6.67 -2.39 -17.33
C GLU A 81 -5.81 -2.69 -18.55
N ASP A 82 -5.03 -1.71 -19.02
CA ASP A 82 -4.12 -1.80 -20.16
C ASP A 82 -2.70 -2.25 -19.78
N GLN A 83 -2.46 -2.58 -18.51
CA GLN A 83 -1.14 -2.93 -17.97
C GLN A 83 -1.12 -4.35 -17.35
N PRO A 84 -1.33 -5.41 -18.15
CA PRO A 84 -1.44 -6.78 -17.62
C PRO A 84 -0.16 -7.24 -16.90
N GLU A 85 1.01 -6.82 -17.36
CA GLU A 85 2.29 -7.16 -16.72
C GLU A 85 2.41 -6.56 -15.31
N PHE A 86 1.92 -5.34 -15.12
CA PHE A 86 1.86 -4.70 -13.80
C PHE A 86 0.88 -5.43 -12.87
N CYS A 87 -0.33 -5.73 -13.36
CA CYS A 87 -1.35 -6.42 -12.59
C CYS A 87 -0.86 -7.79 -12.11
N GLU A 88 -0.24 -8.58 -12.99
CA GLU A 88 0.36 -9.86 -12.63
C GLU A 88 1.51 -9.70 -11.63
N ALA A 89 2.40 -8.72 -11.82
CA ALA A 89 3.50 -8.45 -10.90
C ALA A 89 2.99 -8.09 -9.49
N MET A 90 1.98 -7.23 -9.39
CA MET A 90 1.37 -6.85 -8.12
C MET A 90 0.65 -8.03 -7.47
N LYS A 91 -0.14 -8.79 -8.23
CA LYS A 91 -0.85 -9.97 -7.73
C LYS A 91 0.12 -11.02 -7.21
N ALA A 92 1.18 -11.32 -7.95
CA ALA A 92 2.23 -12.22 -7.52
C ALA A 92 2.90 -11.72 -6.23
N TRP A 93 3.23 -10.42 -6.13
CA TRP A 93 3.87 -9.86 -4.94
C TRP A 93 2.96 -9.87 -3.71
N MET A 94 1.68 -9.50 -3.87
CA MET A 94 0.68 -9.46 -2.80
C MET A 94 0.31 -10.84 -2.27
N LEU A 95 0.26 -11.85 -3.15
CA LEU A 95 -0.11 -13.22 -2.78
C LEU A 95 1.08 -14.10 -2.41
N GLU A 96 2.32 -13.62 -2.57
CA GLU A 96 3.51 -14.37 -2.17
C GLU A 96 3.51 -14.62 -0.65
N PRO A 97 3.58 -15.89 -0.19
CA PRO A 97 3.43 -16.22 1.22
C PRO A 97 4.43 -15.51 2.15
N GLY A 98 5.70 -15.36 1.72
CA GLY A 98 6.73 -14.68 2.50
C GLY A 98 6.44 -13.19 2.70
N ASN A 99 5.98 -12.50 1.67
CA ASN A 99 5.59 -11.10 1.73
C ASN A 99 4.39 -10.90 2.65
N ARG A 100 3.37 -11.75 2.51
CA ARG A 100 2.18 -11.73 3.37
C ARG A 100 2.57 -11.91 4.84
N GLN A 101 3.35 -12.93 5.14
CA GLN A 101 3.83 -13.18 6.50
C GLN A 101 4.59 -11.98 7.08
N ARG A 102 5.47 -11.35 6.29
CA ARG A 102 6.22 -10.16 6.72
C ARG A 102 5.30 -8.99 7.02
N PHE A 103 4.33 -8.67 6.14
CA PHE A 103 3.40 -7.58 6.39
C PHE A 103 2.45 -7.88 7.55
N ALA A 104 1.98 -9.12 7.73
CA ALA A 104 1.22 -9.51 8.92
C ALA A 104 1.99 -9.23 10.22
N GLN A 105 3.27 -9.60 10.27
CA GLN A 105 4.13 -9.32 11.43
C GLN A 105 4.33 -7.82 11.65
N LYS A 106 4.56 -7.06 10.58
CA LYS A 106 4.69 -5.60 10.64
C LYS A 106 3.40 -4.92 11.13
N ILE A 107 2.25 -5.39 10.67
CA ILE A 107 0.93 -4.92 11.11
C ILE A 107 0.73 -5.21 12.60
N LEU A 108 1.06 -6.41 13.08
CA LEU A 108 1.00 -6.74 14.51
C LEU A 108 1.90 -5.86 15.38
N ALA A 109 3.01 -5.37 14.82
CA ALA A 109 3.94 -4.47 15.50
C ALA A 109 3.53 -2.98 15.44
N LEU A 110 2.44 -2.63 14.73
CA LEU A 110 1.96 -1.26 14.67
C LEU A 110 1.44 -0.78 16.03
N ASP A 111 1.83 0.43 16.41
CA ASP A 111 1.16 1.14 17.50
C ASP A 111 -0.16 1.72 17.00
N THR A 112 -1.24 0.96 17.18
CA THR A 112 -2.59 1.38 16.78
C THR A 112 -3.25 2.33 17.79
N SER A 113 -2.64 2.55 18.96
CA SER A 113 -3.23 3.36 20.04
C SER A 113 -3.32 4.85 19.70
N ALA A 114 -2.40 5.33 18.86
CA ALA A 114 -2.33 6.72 18.40
C ALA A 114 -3.08 6.98 17.08
N MET A 115 -3.72 5.97 16.48
CA MET A 115 -4.41 6.12 15.20
C MET A 115 -5.68 6.94 15.35
N ALA A 116 -5.86 7.92 14.45
CA ALA A 116 -7.02 8.81 14.47
C ALA A 116 -8.33 8.01 14.29
N GLN A 117 -9.36 8.43 15.03
CA GLN A 117 -10.71 7.91 14.82
C GLN A 117 -11.26 8.39 13.46
N PRO A 118 -12.19 7.64 12.84
CA PRO A 118 -12.83 8.04 11.59
C PRO A 118 -13.45 9.44 11.74
N ALA A 119 -13.10 10.37 10.83
CA ALA A 119 -13.51 11.78 10.95
C ALA A 119 -15.03 11.99 10.82
N HIS A 120 -15.72 11.18 10.00
CA HIS A 120 -17.17 11.24 9.84
C HIS A 120 -17.75 9.87 9.48
N CYS A 121 -18.76 9.44 10.23
CA CYS A 121 -19.59 8.28 9.95
C CYS A 121 -20.86 8.75 9.23
N THR A 122 -20.96 8.49 7.93
CA THR A 122 -22.25 8.61 7.21
C THR A 122 -22.67 7.22 6.76
N CYS A 123 -23.94 6.88 6.96
CA CYS A 123 -24.59 5.66 6.50
C CYS A 123 -23.90 4.32 6.84
N GLY A 124 -23.56 4.11 8.11
CA GLY A 124 -23.36 2.76 8.68
C GLY A 124 -21.95 2.17 8.64
N ASN A 125 -21.02 2.73 7.86
CA ASN A 125 -19.61 2.29 7.86
C ASN A 125 -18.68 3.44 8.24
N CYS A 126 -18.01 3.29 9.38
CA CYS A 126 -16.94 4.17 9.83
C CYS A 126 -15.58 3.51 9.53
N THR A 127 -15.14 3.53 8.28
CA THR A 127 -13.83 2.96 7.92
C THR A 127 -12.74 3.98 8.19
N GLY A 128 -12.04 3.84 9.31
CA GLY A 128 -10.84 4.62 9.65
C GLY A 128 -9.56 3.81 9.49
N PRO A 129 -8.39 4.44 9.70
CA PRO A 129 -7.09 3.78 9.55
C PRO A 129 -6.96 2.49 10.35
N ARG A 130 -7.50 2.46 11.57
CA ARG A 130 -7.50 1.27 12.41
C ARG A 130 -8.31 0.12 11.81
N GLN A 131 -9.54 0.39 11.36
CA GLN A 131 -10.39 -0.63 10.74
C GLN A 131 -9.77 -1.18 9.45
N ILE A 132 -9.09 -0.34 8.67
CA ILE A 132 -8.36 -0.75 7.47
C ILE A 132 -7.25 -1.73 7.83
N VAL A 133 -6.42 -1.38 8.83
CA VAL A 133 -5.31 -2.23 9.27
C VAL A 133 -5.82 -3.57 9.82
N GLU A 134 -6.90 -3.55 10.60
CA GLU A 134 -7.54 -4.77 11.13
C GLU A 134 -8.06 -5.66 9.98
N ALA A 135 -8.80 -5.10 9.01
CA ALA A 135 -9.30 -5.85 7.86
C ALA A 135 -8.19 -6.43 6.99
N VAL A 136 -7.13 -5.66 6.75
CA VAL A 136 -5.98 -6.15 5.97
C VAL A 136 -5.21 -7.22 6.74
N PHE A 137 -5.10 -7.12 8.06
CA PHE A 137 -4.46 -8.17 8.85
C PHE A 137 -5.15 -9.52 8.67
N ASP A 138 -6.47 -9.54 8.71
CA ASP A 138 -7.27 -10.76 8.49
C ASP A 138 -6.96 -11.33 7.10
N TRP A 139 -7.09 -10.53 6.03
CA TRP A 139 -6.83 -10.99 4.66
C TRP A 139 -5.39 -11.44 4.41
N VAL A 140 -4.40 -10.78 5.01
CA VAL A 140 -2.99 -11.15 4.84
C VAL A 140 -2.67 -12.46 5.57
N SER A 141 -3.46 -12.83 6.59
CA SER A 141 -3.21 -14.00 7.45
C SER A 141 -3.91 -15.29 6.99
N GLU A 142 -4.79 -15.22 5.99
CA GLU A 142 -5.52 -16.37 5.41
C GLU A 142 -4.66 -17.33 4.56
#